data_AF-A0A1Q5QU98-F1
#
_entry.id   AF-A0A1Q5QU98-F1
#
_cell.length_a   1.000
_cell.length_b   1.000
_cell.length_c   1.000
_cell.angle_alpha   90.00
_cell.angle_beta   90.00
_cell.angle_gamma   90.00
#
_symmetry.space_group_name_H-M   'P 1'
#
loop_
_entity.id
_entity.type
_entity.pdbx_description
1 polymer ?
#
loop_
_entity_poly.entity_id
_entity_poly.type
_entity_poly.pdbx_seq_one_letter_code
_entity_poly.pdbx_strand_id
1 'polypeptide(L)'
;MQYRKGQIVGYVEAGGRMAVPAMPESWRVLQVMPGRDAKVIKAFGERCISGWSPTVVHFVQRGNGQPARRPHLGRRIEKPFLPGLIFLPDFELGRLAEIRSIPDVDNLLEFGELRSWLNATEMQLLRDIVKVENMLPSRRRWALAQLFLRYGFISVAEVKDETEMRVGREIRVADGLFSGFRALIERIDSKGRLSVLVSDGKHGVKVSGLTEAQIELID
;
A
#
# COMPACT_ATOMS: atom_id res chain seq x y z
N MET A 1 -27.99 8.82 -32.93
CA MET A 1 -28.12 7.93 -34.11
C MET A 1 -28.31 6.50 -33.63
N GLN A 2 -29.29 5.76 -34.16
CA GLN A 2 -29.51 4.34 -33.86
C GLN A 2 -28.97 3.51 -35.02
N TYR A 3 -27.97 2.67 -34.78
CA TYR A 3 -27.39 1.77 -35.79
C TYR A 3 -27.99 0.37 -35.68
N ARG A 4 -28.18 -0.31 -36.82
CA ARG A 4 -28.67 -1.70 -36.87
C ARG A 4 -27.52 -2.67 -37.15
N LYS A 5 -27.61 -3.87 -36.56
CA LYS A 5 -26.64 -4.95 -36.76
C LYS A 5 -26.58 -5.32 -38.26
N GLY A 6 -25.39 -5.26 -38.85
CA GLY A 6 -25.14 -5.50 -40.29
C GLY A 6 -24.98 -4.24 -41.14
N GLN A 7 -25.15 -3.04 -40.55
CA GLN A 7 -24.93 -1.79 -41.26
C GLN A 7 -23.43 -1.44 -41.28
N ILE A 8 -22.83 -1.41 -42.49
CA ILE A 8 -21.50 -0.84 -42.70
C ILE A 8 -21.66 0.68 -42.66
N VAL A 9 -21.35 1.27 -41.51
CA VAL A 9 -21.21 2.72 -41.38
C VAL A 9 -19.76 3.09 -41.69
N GLY A 10 -19.58 4.20 -42.42
CA GLY A 10 -18.26 4.78 -42.70
C GLY A 10 -17.56 5.24 -41.42
N TYR A 11 -16.50 6.04 -41.56
CA TYR A 11 -15.76 6.58 -40.41
C TYR A 11 -16.71 7.27 -39.43
N VAL A 12 -16.88 6.69 -38.24
CA VAL A 12 -17.58 7.33 -37.13
C VAL A 12 -16.56 8.26 -36.48
N GLU A 13 -16.85 9.56 -36.42
CA GLU A 13 -16.04 10.48 -35.63
C GLU A 13 -16.06 10.00 -34.18
N ALA A 14 -14.94 9.43 -33.73
CA ALA A 14 -14.72 9.22 -32.32
C ALA A 14 -14.77 10.59 -31.67
N GLY A 15 -15.66 10.78 -30.69
CA GLY A 15 -15.73 12.00 -29.91
C GLY A 15 -14.32 12.46 -29.53
N GLY A 16 -14.03 13.74 -29.76
CA GLY A 16 -12.68 14.29 -29.72
C GLY A 16 -11.91 13.81 -28.50
N ARG A 17 -10.66 13.36 -28.73
CA ARG A 17 -9.74 13.02 -27.64
C ARG A 17 -9.55 14.27 -26.79
N MET A 18 -10.20 14.33 -25.62
CA MET A 18 -9.87 15.35 -24.63
C MET A 18 -8.45 15.07 -24.13
N ALA A 19 -7.60 16.09 -24.18
CA ALA A 19 -6.35 16.06 -23.45
C ALA A 19 -6.70 15.95 -21.96
N VAL A 20 -6.48 14.77 -21.37
CA VAL A 20 -6.61 14.59 -19.93
C VAL A 20 -5.50 15.42 -19.29
N PRO A 21 -5.81 16.35 -18.35
CA PRO A 21 -4.77 17.07 -17.63
C PRO A 21 -3.80 16.06 -17.00
N ALA A 22 -2.49 16.32 -17.14
CA ALA A 22 -1.47 15.41 -16.60
C ALA A 22 -1.57 15.24 -15.07
N MET A 23 -2.21 16.20 -14.38
CA MET A 23 -2.41 16.15 -12.93
C MET A 23 -3.83 16.62 -12.56
N PRO A 24 -4.61 15.84 -11.79
CA PRO A 24 -5.91 16.26 -11.28
C PRO A 24 -5.78 17.43 -10.29
N GLU A 25 -6.74 18.35 -10.26
CA GLU A 25 -6.76 19.43 -9.26
C GLU A 25 -7.29 18.90 -7.93
N SER A 26 -8.23 17.96 -7.98
CA SER A 26 -8.81 17.29 -6.82
C SER A 26 -9.14 15.83 -7.09
N TRP A 27 -9.27 15.07 -6.01
CA TRP A 27 -9.66 13.66 -6.03
C TRP A 27 -10.91 13.47 -5.19
N ARG A 28 -11.96 12.85 -5.74
CA ARG A 28 -13.16 12.43 -5.01
C ARG A 28 -13.02 11.00 -4.52
N VAL A 29 -13.68 10.68 -3.41
CA VAL A 29 -13.70 9.30 -2.90
C VAL A 29 -14.96 8.62 -3.43
N LEU A 30 -14.78 7.56 -4.21
CA LEU A 30 -15.84 6.68 -4.70
C LEU A 30 -15.96 5.47 -3.78
N GLN A 31 -17.18 5.18 -3.34
CA GLN A 31 -17.50 4.00 -2.56
C GLN A 31 -17.75 2.81 -3.49
N VAL A 32 -17.20 1.67 -3.11
CA VAL A 32 -17.40 0.38 -3.78
C VAL A 32 -17.65 -0.69 -2.73
N MET A 33 -18.24 -1.81 -3.14
CA MET A 33 -18.43 -2.94 -2.25
C MET A 33 -17.07 -3.42 -1.69
N PRO A 34 -16.87 -3.47 -0.36
CA PRO A 34 -15.59 -3.86 0.23
C PRO A 34 -15.11 -5.22 -0.27
N GLY A 35 -13.86 -5.29 -0.73
CA GLY A 35 -13.27 -6.51 -1.30
C GLY A 35 -13.57 -6.72 -2.79
N ARG A 36 -14.32 -5.82 -3.43
CA ARG A 36 -14.51 -5.78 -4.90
C ARG A 36 -13.64 -4.73 -5.59
N ASP A 37 -12.79 -4.02 -4.85
CA ASP A 37 -11.92 -2.94 -5.32
C ASP A 37 -11.13 -3.32 -6.59
N ALA A 38 -10.46 -4.48 -6.56
CA ALA A 38 -9.68 -4.97 -7.70
C ALA A 38 -10.54 -5.27 -8.95
N LYS A 39 -11.78 -5.72 -8.76
CA LYS A 39 -12.73 -5.97 -9.86
C LYS A 39 -13.19 -4.65 -10.48
N VAL A 40 -13.50 -3.65 -9.65
CA VAL A 40 -13.88 -2.31 -10.11
C VAL A 40 -12.71 -1.64 -10.83
N ILE A 41 -11.50 -1.67 -10.27
CA ILE A 41 -10.29 -1.11 -10.92
C ILE A 41 -9.99 -1.81 -12.25
N LYS A 42 -10.21 -3.13 -12.35
CA LYS A 42 -10.10 -3.84 -13.63
C LYS A 42 -11.11 -3.30 -14.65
N ALA A 43 -12.36 -3.13 -14.25
CA ALA A 43 -13.41 -2.58 -15.10
C ALA A 43 -13.14 -1.11 -15.49
N PHE A 44 -12.49 -0.33 -14.63
CA PHE A 44 -12.01 1.02 -14.96
C PHE A 44 -10.98 0.96 -16.10
N GLY A 45 -10.01 0.05 -16.01
CA GLY A 45 -9.02 -0.16 -17.08
C GLY A 45 -9.65 -0.55 -18.41
N GLU A 46 -10.65 -1.44 -18.40
CA GLU A 46 -11.39 -1.87 -19.60
C GLU A 46 -12.21 -0.75 -20.26
N ARG A 47 -12.62 0.27 -19.48
CA ARG A 47 -13.43 1.42 -19.94
C ARG A 47 -12.64 2.71 -20.07
N CYS A 48 -11.30 2.64 -19.95
CA CYS A 48 -10.42 3.80 -19.94
C CYS A 48 -10.87 4.88 -18.92
N ILE A 49 -11.21 4.45 -17.71
CA ILE A 49 -11.53 5.33 -16.58
C ILE A 49 -10.31 5.37 -15.67
N SER A 50 -9.90 6.57 -15.28
CA SER A 50 -8.81 6.78 -14.34
C SER A 50 -9.31 6.62 -12.91
N GLY A 51 -8.61 5.87 -12.09
CA GLY A 51 -8.93 5.74 -10.67
C GLY A 51 -7.81 5.02 -9.93
N TRP A 52 -7.74 5.23 -8.62
CA TRP A 52 -6.69 4.64 -7.80
C TRP A 52 -7.28 3.98 -6.55
N SER A 53 -7.07 2.67 -6.43
CA SER A 53 -7.33 1.93 -5.20
C SER A 53 -6.01 1.75 -4.44
N PRO A 54 -5.87 2.30 -3.22
CA PRO A 54 -4.66 2.10 -2.43
C PRO A 54 -4.54 0.61 -2.09
N THR A 55 -3.39 0.02 -2.38
CA THR A 55 -3.20 -1.44 -2.28
C THR A 55 -1.90 -1.75 -1.54
N VAL A 56 -1.98 -2.65 -0.56
CA VAL A 56 -0.83 -3.17 0.19
C VAL A 56 -0.58 -4.62 -0.18
N VAL A 57 0.69 -4.96 -0.30
CA VAL A 57 1.19 -6.27 -0.65
C VAL A 57 1.49 -7.05 0.64
N HIS A 58 0.85 -8.19 0.76
CA HIS A 58 1.13 -9.19 1.78
C HIS A 58 1.69 -10.45 1.13
N PHE A 59 2.44 -11.22 1.90
CA PHE A 59 2.88 -12.55 1.50
C PHE A 59 2.22 -13.55 2.43
N VAL A 60 1.50 -14.53 1.88
CA VAL A 60 0.84 -15.60 2.66
C VAL A 60 1.31 -16.97 2.22
N GLN A 61 1.30 -17.94 3.10
CA GLN A 61 1.68 -19.32 2.81
C GLN A 61 0.66 -19.95 1.84
N ARG A 62 1.14 -20.75 0.89
CA ARG A 62 0.32 -21.31 -0.21
C ARG A 62 -0.75 -22.30 0.26
N GLY A 63 -0.53 -22.98 1.38
CA GLY A 63 -1.41 -24.08 1.84
C GLY A 63 -2.51 -23.67 2.83
N ASN A 64 -2.25 -22.71 3.72
CA ASN A 64 -3.15 -22.37 4.83
C ASN A 64 -3.56 -20.89 4.85
N GLY A 65 -3.06 -20.06 3.92
CA GLY A 65 -3.36 -18.63 3.84
C GLY A 65 -2.81 -17.79 5.02
N GLN A 66 -2.05 -18.39 5.93
CA GLN A 66 -1.41 -17.68 7.04
C GLN A 66 -0.30 -16.76 6.53
N PRO A 67 0.07 -15.69 7.25
CA PRO A 67 1.21 -14.85 6.89
C PRO A 67 2.47 -15.70 6.60
N ALA A 68 3.10 -15.45 5.46
CA ALA A 68 4.31 -16.14 5.07
C ALA A 68 5.49 -15.57 5.84
N ARG A 69 6.27 -16.47 6.45
CA ARG A 69 7.50 -16.13 7.16
C ARG A 69 8.54 -15.39 6.30
N ARG A 70 8.48 -15.58 4.98
CA ARG A 70 9.36 -14.88 4.02
C ARG A 70 8.60 -14.53 2.74
N PRO A 71 8.89 -13.37 2.11
CA PRO A 71 8.29 -12.99 0.84
C PRO A 71 8.42 -14.05 -0.27
N HIS A 72 9.59 -14.68 -0.41
CA HIS A 72 9.83 -15.71 -1.42
C HIS A 72 9.21 -17.08 -1.08
N LEU A 73 8.82 -17.31 0.18
CA LEU A 73 8.13 -18.54 0.61
C LEU A 73 6.61 -18.40 0.52
N GLY A 74 6.10 -17.17 0.37
CA GLY A 74 4.69 -16.86 0.28
C GLY A 74 4.19 -16.69 -1.15
N ARG A 75 2.89 -16.86 -1.33
CA ARG A 75 2.12 -16.26 -2.41
C ARG A 75 1.95 -14.77 -2.09
N ARG A 76 2.32 -13.92 -3.03
CA ARG A 76 2.00 -12.49 -3.01
C ARG A 76 0.48 -12.31 -3.13
N ILE A 77 -0.11 -11.57 -2.21
CA ILE A 77 -1.50 -11.15 -2.23
C ILE A 77 -1.55 -9.63 -2.13
N GLU A 78 -2.37 -9.04 -2.97
CA GLU A 78 -2.68 -7.63 -2.93
C GLU A 78 -4.02 -7.44 -2.23
N LYS A 79 -4.04 -6.59 -1.21
CA LYS A 79 -5.25 -6.23 -0.46
C LYS A 79 -5.46 -4.72 -0.52
N PRO A 80 -6.70 -4.25 -0.63
CA PRO A 80 -6.97 -2.81 -0.54
C PRO A 80 -6.56 -2.32 0.86
N PHE A 81 -5.79 -1.23 0.91
CA PHE A 81 -5.39 -0.57 2.16
C PHE A 81 -6.59 0.08 2.84
N LEU A 82 -7.47 0.67 2.02
CA LEU A 82 -8.74 1.25 2.41
C LEU A 82 -9.84 0.50 1.66
N PRO A 83 -10.32 -0.64 2.19
CA PRO A 83 -11.32 -1.46 1.50
C PRO A 83 -12.60 -0.68 1.23
N GLY A 84 -13.10 -0.77 0.00
CA GLY A 84 -14.32 -0.11 -0.43
C GLY A 84 -14.13 1.34 -0.88
N LEU A 85 -12.91 1.87 -0.93
CA LEU A 85 -12.63 3.26 -1.31
C LEU A 85 -11.70 3.35 -2.52
N ILE A 86 -12.18 3.97 -3.59
CA ILE A 86 -11.42 4.28 -4.80
C ILE A 86 -11.31 5.80 -4.93
N PHE A 87 -10.11 6.31 -5.20
CA PHE A 87 -9.88 7.73 -5.43
C PHE A 87 -10.02 8.03 -6.91
N LEU A 88 -10.99 8.88 -7.23
CA LEU A 88 -11.36 9.27 -8.59
C LEU A 88 -10.88 10.71 -8.85
N PRO A 89 -10.09 10.95 -9.91
CA PRO A 89 -9.68 12.31 -10.26
C PRO A 89 -10.89 13.12 -10.76
N ASP A 90 -10.87 14.42 -10.51
CA ASP A 90 -11.92 15.36 -10.88
C ASP A 90 -12.33 15.34 -12.36
N PHE A 91 -11.38 15.14 -13.27
CA PHE A 91 -11.67 15.08 -14.70
C PHE A 91 -12.53 13.87 -15.10
N GLU A 92 -12.67 12.84 -14.26
CA GLU A 92 -13.56 11.70 -14.51
C GLU A 92 -15.00 11.94 -14.00
N LEU A 93 -15.25 13.04 -13.28
CA LEU A 93 -16.57 13.33 -12.71
C LEU A 93 -17.65 13.56 -13.77
N GLY A 94 -17.27 14.04 -14.97
CA GLY A 94 -18.18 14.14 -16.10
C GLY A 94 -18.73 12.78 -16.58
N ARG A 95 -18.07 11.69 -16.21
CA ARG A 95 -18.43 10.30 -16.56
C ARG A 95 -19.07 9.55 -15.39
N LEU A 96 -19.50 10.25 -14.33
CA LEU A 96 -19.99 9.61 -13.11
C LEU A 96 -21.18 8.66 -13.35
N ALA A 97 -22.07 8.99 -14.31
CA ALA A 97 -23.17 8.10 -14.68
C ALA A 97 -22.67 6.77 -15.29
N GLU A 98 -21.63 6.81 -16.12
CA GLU A 98 -20.97 5.63 -16.67
C GLU A 98 -20.27 4.83 -15.56
N ILE A 99 -19.56 5.51 -14.65
CA ILE A 99 -18.86 4.91 -13.51
C ILE A 99 -19.85 4.20 -12.56
N ARG A 100 -21.01 4.80 -12.29
CA ARG A 100 -22.06 4.19 -11.46
C ARG A 100 -22.74 2.98 -12.12
N SER A 101 -22.64 2.83 -13.44
CA SER A 101 -23.16 1.65 -14.15
C SER A 101 -22.27 0.41 -13.96
N ILE A 102 -21.08 0.57 -13.39
CA ILE A 102 -20.14 -0.52 -13.14
C ILE A 102 -20.64 -1.34 -11.94
N PRO A 103 -20.74 -2.68 -12.06
CA PRO A 103 -21.14 -3.52 -10.93
C PRO A 103 -20.21 -3.31 -9.72
N ASP A 104 -20.79 -3.37 -8.52
CA ASP A 104 -20.12 -3.18 -7.23
C ASP A 104 -19.65 -1.73 -6.94
N VAL A 105 -19.94 -0.78 -7.83
CA VAL A 105 -19.79 0.66 -7.56
C VAL A 105 -21.05 1.19 -6.90
N ASP A 106 -20.88 1.95 -5.83
CA ASP A 106 -21.97 2.66 -5.16
C ASP A 106 -21.94 4.14 -5.58
N ASN A 107 -21.77 5.07 -4.62
CA ASN A 107 -21.77 6.50 -4.89
C ASN A 107 -20.47 7.16 -4.41
N LEU A 108 -20.31 8.45 -4.74
CA LEU A 108 -19.27 9.27 -4.09
C LEU A 108 -19.56 9.34 -2.59
N LEU A 109 -18.51 9.26 -1.79
CA LEU A 109 -18.60 9.40 -0.35
C LEU A 109 -18.99 10.85 -0.01
N GLU A 110 -20.15 11.01 0.59
CA GLU A 110 -20.74 12.29 0.99
C GLU A 110 -21.24 12.20 2.43
N PHE A 111 -21.08 13.28 3.19
CA PHE A 111 -21.58 13.43 4.55
C PHE A 111 -22.60 14.56 4.59
N GLY A 112 -23.86 14.22 4.29
CA GLY A 112 -24.90 15.23 4.08
C GLY A 112 -24.55 16.11 2.88
N GLU A 113 -24.37 17.42 3.10
CA GLU A 113 -23.97 18.37 2.06
C GLU A 113 -22.45 18.40 1.83
N LEU A 114 -21.66 17.76 2.70
CA LEU A 114 -20.21 17.76 2.61
C LEU A 114 -19.74 16.69 1.61
N ARG A 115 -19.07 17.13 0.55
CA ARG A 115 -18.46 16.23 -0.45
C ARG A 115 -17.05 15.88 -0.02
N SER A 116 -16.73 14.59 0.00
CA SER A 116 -15.33 14.16 0.19
C SER A 116 -14.48 14.63 -0.99
N TRP A 117 -13.33 15.23 -0.69
CA TRP A 117 -12.27 15.43 -1.67
C TRP A 117 -10.92 15.51 -0.99
N LEU A 118 -9.89 15.19 -1.77
CA LEU A 118 -8.50 15.36 -1.41
C LEU A 118 -7.85 16.29 -2.43
N ASN A 119 -7.05 17.23 -1.94
CA ASN A 119 -6.13 17.99 -2.78
C ASN A 119 -4.90 17.13 -3.17
N ALA A 120 -4.07 17.66 -4.06
CA ALA A 120 -2.87 16.95 -4.53
C ALA A 120 -1.89 16.58 -3.38
N THR A 121 -1.75 17.43 -2.36
CA THR A 121 -0.86 17.19 -1.21
C THR A 121 -1.37 16.04 -0.34
N GLU A 122 -2.65 16.02 -0.03
CA GLU A 122 -3.30 14.95 0.74
C GLU A 122 -3.27 13.62 -0.02
N MET A 123 -3.50 13.67 -1.34
CA MET A 123 -3.37 12.52 -2.21
C MET A 123 -1.95 11.97 -2.22
N GLN A 124 -0.94 12.85 -2.25
CA GLN A 124 0.47 12.44 -2.18
C GLN A 124 0.82 11.85 -0.82
N LEU A 125 0.33 12.44 0.28
CA LEU A 125 0.49 11.88 1.63
C LEU A 125 -0.06 10.45 1.69
N LEU A 126 -1.28 10.22 1.17
CA LEU A 126 -1.87 8.89 1.16
C LEU A 126 -1.06 7.89 0.32
N ARG A 127 -0.53 8.33 -0.84
CA ARG A 127 0.38 7.50 -1.66
C ARG A 127 1.67 7.16 -0.91
N ASP A 128 2.21 8.11 -0.17
CA ASP A 128 3.43 7.92 0.63
C ASP A 128 3.16 6.95 1.80
N ILE A 129 2.00 7.03 2.47
CA ILE A 129 1.59 6.06 3.50
C ILE A 129 1.51 4.65 2.90
N VAL A 130 0.82 4.49 1.77
CA VAL A 130 0.71 3.18 1.09
C VAL A 130 2.08 2.66 0.66
N LYS A 131 2.98 3.54 0.23
CA LYS A 131 4.36 3.19 -0.10
C LYS A 131 5.12 2.68 1.12
N VAL A 132 4.99 3.36 2.26
CA VAL A 132 5.61 2.94 3.53
C VAL A 132 5.05 1.61 4.01
N GLU A 133 3.74 1.41 3.93
CA GLU A 133 3.09 0.13 4.28
C GLU A 133 3.53 -1.04 3.39
N ASN A 134 4.01 -0.76 2.18
CA ASN A 134 4.61 -1.78 1.30
C ASN A 134 6.11 -2.02 1.55
N MET A 135 6.74 -1.30 2.49
CA MET A 135 8.14 -1.51 2.87
C MET A 135 8.30 -2.71 3.82
N LEU A 136 9.54 -3.18 3.94
CA LEU A 136 9.94 -4.16 4.96
C LEU A 136 9.70 -3.60 6.37
N PRO A 137 9.25 -4.43 7.34
CA PRO A 137 8.96 -3.98 8.70
C PRO A 137 10.08 -3.16 9.36
N SER A 138 11.33 -3.59 9.20
CA SER A 138 12.53 -2.90 9.70
C SER A 138 12.64 -1.43 9.26
N ARG A 139 12.12 -1.09 8.07
CA ARG A 139 12.21 0.23 7.46
C ARG A 139 10.97 1.10 7.68
N ARG A 140 9.84 0.49 8.07
CA ARG A 140 8.57 1.22 8.23
C ARG A 140 8.65 2.29 9.30
N ARG A 141 9.25 1.98 10.45
CA ARG A 141 9.33 2.92 11.57
C ARG A 141 10.05 4.21 11.20
N TRP A 142 11.22 4.09 10.58
CA TRP A 142 11.98 5.23 10.07
C TRP A 142 11.21 5.99 8.99
N ALA A 143 10.68 5.27 8.00
CA ALA A 143 9.99 5.91 6.87
C ALA A 143 8.70 6.63 7.31
N LEU A 144 7.98 6.09 8.31
CA LEU A 144 6.87 6.78 8.97
C LEU A 144 7.37 8.05 9.64
N ALA A 145 8.44 7.98 10.44
CA ALA A 145 9.00 9.16 11.12
C ALA A 145 9.39 10.27 10.12
N GLN A 146 10.02 9.92 9.00
CA GLN A 146 10.34 10.86 7.92
C GLN A 146 9.09 11.49 7.28
N LEU A 147 8.02 10.70 7.12
CA LEU A 147 6.74 11.18 6.61
C LEU A 147 6.07 12.14 7.61
N PHE A 148 6.09 11.84 8.91
CA PHE A 148 5.63 12.76 9.97
C PHE A 148 6.36 14.10 9.95
N LEU A 149 7.69 14.09 9.77
CA LEU A 149 8.51 15.30 9.64
C LEU A 149 8.16 16.10 8.39
N ARG A 150 8.04 15.42 7.23
CA ARG A 150 7.75 16.06 5.94
C ARG A 150 6.40 16.78 5.91
N TYR A 151 5.39 16.20 6.56
CA TYR A 151 4.03 16.73 6.56
C TYR A 151 3.65 17.48 7.85
N GLY A 152 4.60 17.69 8.77
CA GLY A 152 4.45 18.58 9.92
C GLY A 152 3.51 18.09 11.02
N PHE A 153 3.29 16.78 11.12
CA PHE A 153 2.31 16.21 12.06
C PHE A 153 2.79 16.16 13.53
N ILE A 154 4.09 16.33 13.81
CA ILE A 154 4.66 16.38 15.18
C ILE A 154 5.94 17.24 15.21
N SER A 155 6.13 18.06 16.26
CA SER A 155 7.45 18.58 16.63
C SER A 155 8.26 17.48 17.34
N VAL A 156 9.07 16.71 16.61
CA VAL A 156 9.96 15.70 17.22
C VAL A 156 11.39 16.17 17.07
N ALA A 157 12.09 16.27 18.21
CA ALA A 157 13.53 16.41 18.28
C ALA A 157 14.19 15.45 17.28
N GLU A 158 15.23 15.93 16.58
CA GLU A 158 16.04 15.20 15.59
C GLU A 158 15.86 13.68 15.67
N VAL A 159 15.06 13.12 14.77
CA VAL A 159 14.99 11.67 14.57
C VAL A 159 16.35 11.25 14.01
N LYS A 160 17.32 11.02 14.90
CA LYS A 160 18.55 10.34 14.56
C LYS A 160 18.18 9.00 13.95
N ASP A 161 18.90 8.59 12.93
CA ASP A 161 18.76 7.27 12.30
C ASP A 161 19.25 6.18 13.28
N GLU A 162 18.54 6.04 14.39
CA GLU A 162 18.57 4.86 15.23
C GLU A 162 17.78 3.75 14.55
N THR A 163 17.80 3.62 13.23
CA THR A 163 17.18 2.51 12.50
C THR A 163 18.18 1.75 11.64
N GLU A 164 19.44 2.21 11.64
CA GLU A 164 20.53 1.47 11.03
C GLU A 164 20.76 0.15 11.77
N MET A 165 20.68 -0.95 11.02
CA MET A 165 21.08 -2.26 11.52
C MET A 165 22.59 -2.28 11.66
N ARG A 166 23.07 -2.42 12.90
CA ARG A 166 24.49 -2.54 13.22
C ARG A 166 24.73 -3.69 14.17
N VAL A 167 25.94 -4.23 14.13
CA VAL A 167 26.42 -5.19 15.12
C VAL A 167 26.38 -4.55 16.51
N GLY A 168 26.03 -5.33 17.53
CA GLY A 168 25.88 -4.89 18.91
C GLY A 168 24.51 -4.29 19.24
N ARG A 169 23.57 -4.29 18.30
CA ARG A 169 22.22 -3.72 18.51
C ARG A 169 21.24 -4.76 19.04
N GLU A 170 20.44 -4.36 20.03
CA GLU A 170 19.34 -5.18 20.55
C GLU A 170 18.12 -5.10 19.64
N ILE A 171 17.50 -6.24 19.40
CA ILE A 171 16.34 -6.43 18.53
C ILE A 171 15.37 -7.40 19.18
N ARG A 172 14.12 -7.43 18.71
CA ARG A 172 13.16 -8.48 18.99
C ARG A 172 13.04 -9.36 17.75
N VAL A 173 13.06 -10.66 17.91
CA VAL A 173 12.72 -11.56 16.82
C VAL A 173 11.21 -11.48 16.61
N ALA A 174 10.77 -10.99 15.46
CA ALA A 174 9.35 -10.85 15.13
C ALA A 174 8.76 -12.17 14.63
N ASP A 175 9.57 -13.00 13.96
CA ASP A 175 9.11 -14.22 13.31
C ASP A 175 10.12 -15.38 13.41
N GLY A 176 9.60 -16.61 13.51
CA GLY A 176 10.36 -17.85 13.68
C GLY A 176 10.19 -18.52 15.04
N LEU A 177 11.01 -19.55 15.31
CA LEU A 177 10.96 -20.33 16.56
C LEU A 177 11.29 -19.49 17.80
N PHE A 178 12.02 -18.40 17.62
CA PHE A 178 12.41 -17.47 18.67
C PHE A 178 11.57 -16.18 18.64
N SER A 179 10.40 -16.17 17.99
CA SER A 179 9.52 -14.99 17.96
C SER A 179 9.18 -14.52 19.38
N GLY A 180 9.23 -13.20 19.60
CA GLY A 180 9.04 -12.54 20.88
C GLY A 180 10.32 -12.39 21.72
N PHE A 181 11.38 -13.15 21.43
CA PHE A 181 12.62 -13.06 22.20
C PHE A 181 13.44 -11.84 21.82
N ARG A 182 14.15 -11.29 22.82
CA ARG A 182 15.17 -10.27 22.59
C ARG A 182 16.47 -10.93 22.13
N ALA A 183 17.16 -10.28 21.21
CA ALA A 183 18.41 -10.78 20.67
C ALA A 183 19.39 -9.63 20.35
N LEU A 184 20.68 -9.92 20.39
CA LEU A 184 21.74 -8.99 20.03
C LEU A 184 22.29 -9.32 18.64
N ILE A 185 22.38 -8.36 17.72
CA ILE A 185 23.00 -8.60 16.41
C ILE A 185 24.51 -8.81 16.60
N GLU A 186 25.02 -10.02 16.35
CA GLU A 186 26.46 -10.31 16.42
C GLU A 186 27.15 -10.09 15.07
N ARG A 187 26.45 -10.35 13.97
CA ARG A 187 27.02 -10.26 12.62
C ARG A 187 25.96 -9.98 11.60
N ILE A 188 26.33 -9.17 10.61
CA ILE A 188 25.57 -8.93 9.38
C ILE A 188 26.42 -9.47 8.23
N ASP A 189 25.86 -10.36 7.40
CA ASP A 189 26.55 -10.87 6.21
C ASP A 189 26.40 -9.92 5.00
N SER A 190 27.20 -10.14 3.95
CA SER A 190 27.15 -9.34 2.73
C SER A 190 25.85 -9.46 1.92
N LYS A 191 24.95 -10.38 2.31
CA LYS A 191 23.64 -10.60 1.71
C LYS A 191 22.50 -10.07 2.62
N GLY A 192 22.82 -9.34 3.69
CA GLY A 192 21.86 -8.76 4.62
C GLY A 192 21.21 -9.75 5.59
N ARG A 193 21.82 -10.93 5.80
CA ARG A 193 21.37 -11.89 6.83
C ARG A 193 22.08 -11.61 8.15
N LEU A 194 21.37 -11.91 9.22
CA LEU A 194 21.77 -11.61 10.58
C LEU A 194 22.11 -12.90 11.33
N SER A 195 23.21 -12.84 12.06
CA SER A 195 23.47 -13.75 13.17
C SER A 195 23.21 -12.98 14.45
N VAL A 196 22.31 -13.50 15.28
CA VAL A 196 21.88 -12.85 16.50
C VAL A 196 22.08 -13.79 17.69
N LEU A 197 22.40 -13.23 18.84
CA LEU A 197 22.47 -13.95 20.09
C LEU A 197 21.14 -13.76 20.83
N VAL A 198 20.31 -14.80 20.86
CA VAL A 198 19.10 -14.81 21.67
C VAL A 198 19.50 -15.19 23.10
N SER A 199 19.31 -14.29 24.06
CA SER A 199 19.73 -14.50 25.45
C SER A 199 18.52 -14.48 26.38
N ASP A 200 18.49 -15.40 27.34
CA ASP A 200 17.53 -15.42 28.45
C ASP A 200 18.08 -14.75 29.73
N GLY A 201 19.25 -14.12 29.63
CA GLY A 201 19.95 -13.46 30.74
C GLY A 201 21.02 -14.32 31.43
N LYS A 202 21.05 -15.66 31.21
CA LYS A 202 22.11 -16.54 31.74
C LYS A 202 22.78 -17.36 30.65
N HIS A 203 22.04 -17.77 29.63
CA HIS A 203 22.55 -18.53 28.50
C HIS A 203 22.08 -17.92 27.17
N GLY A 204 22.96 -17.97 26.18
CA GLY A 204 22.72 -17.41 24.86
C GLY A 204 22.77 -18.48 23.77
N VAL A 205 21.79 -18.50 22.89
CA VAL A 205 21.78 -19.34 21.69
C VAL A 205 22.02 -18.46 20.47
N LYS A 206 23.04 -18.82 19.68
CA LYS A 206 23.34 -18.15 18.42
C LYS A 206 22.37 -18.62 17.35
N VAL A 207 21.61 -17.69 16.79
CA VAL A 207 20.66 -17.94 15.70
C VAL A 207 21.18 -17.25 14.45
N SER A 208 21.46 -18.05 13.41
CA SER A 208 22.02 -17.55 12.14
C SER A 208 20.99 -17.58 11.01
N GLY A 209 21.10 -16.63 10.09
CA GLY A 209 20.31 -16.62 8.86
C GLY A 209 18.94 -15.95 8.98
N LEU A 210 18.75 -15.12 10.01
CA LEU A 210 17.61 -14.22 10.09
C LEU A 210 17.73 -13.11 9.04
N THR A 211 16.61 -12.51 8.65
CA THR A 211 16.60 -11.35 7.75
C THR A 211 15.92 -10.16 8.42
N GLU A 212 16.10 -8.97 7.85
CA GLU A 212 15.42 -7.74 8.26
C GLU A 212 13.90 -7.88 8.43
N ALA A 213 13.25 -8.75 7.67
CA ALA A 213 11.81 -8.97 7.75
C ALA A 213 11.38 -9.78 8.98
N GLN A 214 12.31 -10.47 9.65
CA GLN A 214 12.05 -11.38 10.76
C GLN A 214 12.37 -10.76 12.12
N ILE A 215 12.73 -9.49 12.14
CA ILE A 215 13.17 -8.77 13.33
C ILE A 215 12.46 -7.43 13.45
N GLU A 216 12.31 -7.00 14.68
CA GLU A 216 11.81 -5.69 15.09
C GLU A 216 12.90 -4.99 15.91
N LEU A 217 13.07 -3.69 15.70
CA LEU A 217 14.00 -2.90 16.51
C LEU A 217 13.35 -2.56 17.85
N ILE A 218 14.07 -2.77 18.94
CA ILE A 218 13.65 -2.38 20.30
C ILE A 218 14.25 -0.99 20.57
N ASP A 219 13.47 -0.10 21.18
CA ASP A 219 13.91 1.20 21.71
C ASP A 219 14.50 1.04 23.11
#